data_AF-F3KGX6-F1
#
_entry.id   AF-F3KGX6-F1
#
_cell.length_a   1.000
_cell.length_b   1.000
_cell.length_c   1.000
_cell.angle_alpha   90.00
_cell.angle_beta   90.00
_cell.angle_gamma   90.00
#
_symmetry.space_group_name_H-M   'P 1'
#
loop_
_entity.id
_entity.type
_entity.pdbx_description
1 polymer ?
#
loop_
_entity_poly.entity_id
_entity_poly.type
_entity_poly.pdbx_seq_one_letter_code
_entity_poly.pdbx_strand_id
1 'polypeptide(L)'
;MVRKDHNDLVYLTVPEKYEAIIKEVKYNMEQGCPTLVGTASIESSELLSQLMKKAKIKHNVLNAKQHDKEADIIAQAGRPGAVTIATNMAGRGTDIKLGGNWEVEVAALDNPTEQQIEQAKADWQQRHQQVIDAGGLHIIGSDRHESRRIDNQLRGRAGRQGDPGSSRFFLSLDDNLMRIFASERVRNMMKALGMGEGEAIEHRMVSNAIEKAQRKVEGHNFDIRKQLLEYDDVANDQRKVVYQQRNELMESDDVSDIVESIRAKVVDDVINQFIQPQSLEEQWDIAGLEAKLRTEFAQEMPIQQLP
;
A
#
# COMPACT_ATOMS: atom_id res chain seq x y z
N MET A 1 -0.85 -20.71 17.49
CA MET A 1 0.12 -19.88 16.75
C MET A 1 1.44 -19.96 17.51
N VAL A 2 2.50 -20.51 16.89
CA VAL A 2 3.79 -20.84 17.55
C VAL A 2 4.86 -19.76 17.32
N ARG A 3 4.61 -18.79 16.41
CA ARG A 3 5.54 -17.71 16.09
C ARG A 3 5.87 -16.84 17.31
N LYS A 4 7.16 -16.57 17.52
CA LYS A 4 7.67 -15.69 18.58
C LYS A 4 7.82 -14.26 18.06
N ASP A 5 6.94 -13.36 18.48
CA ASP A 5 7.07 -11.93 18.18
C ASP A 5 7.88 -11.25 19.31
N HIS A 6 9.12 -10.88 19.01
CA HIS A 6 9.99 -10.17 19.93
C HIS A 6 9.60 -8.70 20.06
N ASN A 7 10.03 -8.07 21.16
CA ASN A 7 9.89 -6.64 21.34
C ASN A 7 10.73 -5.89 20.30
N ASP A 8 10.40 -4.61 20.13
CA ASP A 8 11.12 -3.73 19.23
C ASP A 8 12.44 -3.29 19.86
N LEU A 9 13.50 -3.25 19.06
CA LEU A 9 14.78 -2.69 19.43
C LEU A 9 14.89 -1.27 18.87
N VAL A 10 15.07 -0.29 19.76
CA VAL A 10 15.19 1.12 19.38
C VAL A 10 16.60 1.63 19.64
N TYR A 11 17.21 2.18 18.58
CA TYR A 11 18.56 2.75 18.58
C TYR A 11 18.51 4.27 18.47
N LEU A 12 19.59 4.94 18.88
CA LEU A 12 19.69 6.39 18.75
C LEU A 12 19.79 6.82 17.29
N THR A 13 20.59 6.11 16.50
CA THR A 13 20.93 6.50 15.11
C THR A 13 20.67 5.37 14.10
N VAL A 14 20.50 5.75 12.83
CA VAL A 14 20.29 4.80 11.73
C VAL A 14 21.50 3.87 11.49
N PRO A 15 22.76 4.32 11.56
CA PRO A 15 23.91 3.43 11.42
C PRO A 15 23.95 2.31 12.46
N GLU A 16 23.72 2.63 13.74
CA GLU A 16 23.67 1.63 14.83
C GLU A 16 22.56 0.60 14.58
N LYS A 17 21.39 1.06 14.14
CA LYS A 17 20.26 0.19 13.74
C LYS A 17 20.70 -0.81 12.68
N TYR A 18 21.36 -0.36 11.61
CA TYR A 18 21.80 -1.24 10.53
C TYR A 18 22.93 -2.19 10.95
N GLU A 19 23.87 -1.73 11.78
CA GLU A 19 24.90 -2.62 12.34
C GLU A 19 24.29 -3.74 13.18
N ALA A 20 23.28 -3.42 13.98
CA ALA A 20 22.55 -4.42 14.77
C ALA A 20 21.79 -5.41 13.89
N ILE A 21 21.10 -4.93 12.84
CA ILE A 21 20.44 -5.79 11.85
C ILE A 21 21.46 -6.75 11.21
N ILE A 22 22.64 -6.25 10.82
CA ILE A 22 23.68 -7.07 10.21
C ILE A 22 24.21 -8.13 11.18
N LYS A 23 24.38 -7.79 12.46
CA LYS A 23 24.78 -8.74 13.51
C LYS A 23 23.72 -9.84 13.69
N GLU A 24 22.44 -9.47 13.76
CA GLU A 24 21.33 -10.42 13.88
C GLU A 24 21.26 -11.37 12.65
N VAL A 25 21.39 -10.81 11.44
CA VAL A 25 21.39 -11.59 10.20
C VAL A 25 22.56 -12.58 10.16
N LYS A 26 23.76 -12.16 10.57
CA LYS A 26 24.92 -13.07 10.65
C LYS A 26 24.69 -14.22 11.63
N TYR A 27 24.19 -13.89 12.82
CA TYR A 27 23.87 -14.90 13.83
C TYR A 27 22.86 -15.93 13.29
N ASN A 28 21.75 -15.47 12.71
CA ASN A 28 20.73 -16.36 12.16
C ASN A 28 21.27 -17.21 10.99
N MET A 29 22.08 -16.61 10.12
CA MET A 29 22.73 -17.32 9.00
C MET A 29 23.67 -18.43 9.51
N GLU A 30 24.46 -18.16 10.55
CA GLU A 30 25.36 -19.15 11.17
C GLU A 30 24.59 -20.31 11.83
N GLN A 31 23.41 -20.04 12.38
CA GLN A 31 22.51 -21.07 12.91
C GLN A 31 21.70 -21.81 11.82
N GLY A 32 21.82 -21.40 10.55
CA GLY A 32 21.04 -21.96 9.45
C GLY A 32 19.59 -21.48 9.37
N CYS A 33 19.22 -20.45 10.15
CA CYS A 33 17.89 -19.85 10.14
C CYS A 33 17.73 -18.89 8.94
N PRO A 34 16.79 -19.14 8.01
CA PRO A 34 16.50 -18.20 6.93
C PRO A 34 15.97 -16.88 7.48
N THR A 35 16.40 -15.77 6.90
CA THR A 35 16.04 -14.43 7.33
C THR A 35 15.44 -13.61 6.19
N LEU A 36 14.26 -13.03 6.43
CA LEU A 36 13.64 -12.06 5.55
C LEU A 36 13.69 -10.67 6.20
N VAL A 37 14.34 -9.71 5.53
CA VAL A 37 14.44 -8.32 5.98
C VAL A 37 13.51 -7.44 5.17
N GLY A 38 12.48 -6.90 5.81
CA GLY A 38 11.55 -5.94 5.20
C GLY A 38 12.03 -4.50 5.42
N THR A 39 12.11 -3.72 4.35
CA THR A 39 12.42 -2.28 4.39
C THR A 39 11.25 -1.43 3.90
N ALA A 40 11.16 -0.19 4.40
CA ALA A 40 10.09 0.74 4.03
C ALA A 40 10.26 1.42 2.65
N SER A 41 11.47 1.43 2.09
CA SER A 41 11.76 2.04 0.79
C SER A 41 12.82 1.27 -0.01
N ILE A 42 12.91 1.56 -1.31
CA ILE A 42 13.91 0.98 -2.22
C ILE A 42 15.31 1.44 -1.82
N GLU A 43 15.46 2.72 -1.48
CA GLU A 43 16.72 3.32 -1.05
C GLU A 43 17.25 2.64 0.22
N SER A 44 16.38 2.38 1.20
CA SER A 44 16.76 1.63 2.42
C SER A 44 17.18 0.19 2.09
N SER A 45 16.50 -0.47 1.14
CA SER A 45 16.88 -1.81 0.67
C SER A 45 18.24 -1.83 -0.01
N GLU A 46 18.51 -0.85 -0.89
CA GLU A 46 19.79 -0.72 -1.58
C GLU A 46 20.93 -0.41 -0.62
N LEU A 47 20.71 0.52 0.33
CA LEU A 47 21.67 0.84 1.38
C LEU A 47 21.98 -0.40 2.23
N LEU A 48 20.96 -1.11 2.70
CA LEU A 48 21.15 -2.32 3.51
C LEU A 48 21.87 -3.42 2.71
N SER A 49 21.53 -3.60 1.44
CA SER A 49 22.21 -4.51 0.52
C SER A 49 23.71 -4.17 0.39
N GLN A 50 24.06 -2.89 0.22
CA GLN A 50 25.46 -2.46 0.19
C GLN A 50 26.20 -2.75 1.49
N LEU A 51 25.57 -2.51 2.65
CA LEU A 51 26.17 -2.81 3.95
C LEU A 51 26.34 -4.33 4.16
N MET A 52 25.37 -5.13 3.75
CA MET A 52 25.48 -6.60 3.78
C MET A 52 26.58 -7.13 2.86
N LYS A 53 26.78 -6.53 1.66
CA LYS A 53 27.90 -6.85 0.76
C LYS A 53 29.24 -6.56 1.42
N LYS A 54 29.39 -5.39 2.06
CA LYS A 54 30.60 -5.04 2.83
C LYS A 54 30.85 -6.04 3.97
N ALA A 55 29.79 -6.51 4.60
CA ALA A 55 29.83 -7.52 5.66
C ALA A 55 30.03 -8.97 5.15
N LYS A 56 30.16 -9.17 3.83
CA LYS A 56 30.29 -10.47 3.13
C LYS A 56 29.11 -11.43 3.34
N ILE A 57 27.90 -10.89 3.50
CA ILE A 57 26.66 -11.67 3.62
C ILE A 57 26.06 -11.84 2.23
N LYS A 58 25.90 -13.09 1.78
CA LYS A 58 25.19 -13.40 0.54
C LYS A 58 23.70 -13.21 0.75
N HIS A 59 23.07 -12.37 -0.07
CA HIS A 59 21.65 -12.06 0.03
C HIS A 59 21.05 -11.77 -1.35
N ASN A 60 19.73 -11.86 -1.44
CA ASN A 60 18.96 -11.42 -2.60
C ASN A 60 18.11 -10.21 -2.24
N VAL A 61 17.84 -9.34 -3.22
CA VAL A 61 16.99 -8.15 -3.03
C VAL A 61 15.76 -8.27 -3.92
N LEU A 62 14.58 -8.12 -3.32
CA LEU A 62 13.29 -8.14 -3.96
C LEU A 62 12.76 -6.70 -4.11
N ASN A 63 12.76 -6.25 -5.35
CA ASN A 63 12.33 -4.92 -5.76
C ASN A 63 11.09 -5.05 -6.65
N ALA A 64 10.10 -4.18 -6.48
CA ALA A 64 8.87 -4.18 -7.27
C ALA A 64 9.03 -3.92 -8.79
N LYS A 65 10.26 -3.81 -9.30
CA LYS A 65 10.57 -3.57 -10.73
C LYS A 65 10.82 -4.84 -11.54
N GLN A 66 11.12 -5.98 -10.91
CA GLN A 66 11.53 -7.21 -11.60
C GLN A 66 10.69 -8.40 -11.14
N HIS A 67 9.55 -8.61 -11.77
CA HIS A 67 8.60 -9.67 -11.39
C HIS A 67 9.06 -11.08 -11.78
N ASP A 68 9.75 -11.24 -12.92
CA ASP A 68 10.08 -12.58 -13.45
C ASP A 68 11.03 -13.37 -12.55
N LYS A 69 11.95 -12.68 -11.86
CA LYS A 69 12.93 -13.31 -10.94
C LYS A 69 12.47 -13.35 -9.48
N GLU A 70 11.37 -12.67 -9.18
CA GLU A 70 10.84 -12.54 -7.82
C GLU A 70 10.34 -13.89 -7.30
N ALA A 71 9.67 -14.67 -8.15
CA ALA A 71 9.19 -16.01 -7.81
C ALA A 71 10.34 -16.95 -7.42
N ASP A 72 11.42 -16.96 -8.21
CA ASP A 72 12.60 -17.80 -7.95
C ASP A 72 13.29 -17.43 -6.63
N ILE A 73 13.49 -16.13 -6.39
CA ILE A 73 14.12 -15.66 -5.15
C ILE A 73 13.27 -16.07 -3.94
N ILE A 74 11.94 -15.92 -4.01
CA ILE A 74 11.04 -16.29 -2.92
C ILE A 74 11.02 -17.81 -2.71
N ALA A 75 11.01 -18.60 -3.79
CA ALA A 75 11.06 -20.06 -3.71
C ALA A 75 12.31 -20.55 -2.96
N GLN A 76 13.40 -19.79 -3.02
CA GLN A 76 14.67 -20.10 -2.36
C GLN A 76 14.84 -19.41 -0.99
N ALA A 77 13.96 -18.47 -0.63
CA ALA A 77 14.10 -17.65 0.58
C ALA A 77 13.99 -18.46 1.89
N GLY A 78 13.36 -19.64 1.84
CA GLY A 78 13.22 -20.52 3.00
C GLY A 78 14.35 -21.54 3.19
N ARG A 79 15.38 -21.55 2.34
CA ARG A 79 16.52 -22.47 2.49
C ARG A 79 17.39 -22.13 3.71
N PRO A 80 18.10 -23.10 4.31
CA PRO A 80 18.97 -22.85 5.45
C PRO A 80 19.96 -21.70 5.20
N GLY A 81 19.98 -20.73 6.12
CA GLY A 81 20.87 -19.55 6.05
C GLY A 81 20.60 -18.58 4.90
N ALA A 82 19.49 -18.73 4.16
CA ALA A 82 19.13 -17.80 3.10
C ALA A 82 18.76 -16.42 3.66
N VAL A 83 19.27 -15.35 3.04
CA VAL A 83 18.95 -13.97 3.41
C VAL A 83 18.27 -13.28 2.23
N THR A 84 17.09 -12.73 2.46
CA THR A 84 16.33 -12.01 1.45
C THR A 84 15.93 -10.64 1.98
N ILE A 85 16.18 -9.59 1.21
CA ILE A 85 15.73 -8.23 1.50
C ILE A 85 14.50 -7.96 0.64
N ALA A 86 13.41 -7.45 1.21
CA ALA A 86 12.18 -7.12 0.51
C ALA A 86 11.74 -5.69 0.80
N THR A 87 11.41 -4.95 -0.26
CA THR A 87 10.85 -3.60 -0.17
C THR A 87 9.34 -3.67 0.01
N ASN A 88 8.77 -3.03 1.05
CA ASN A 88 7.33 -2.89 1.33
C ASN A 88 6.46 -4.14 1.04
N MET A 89 6.04 -4.28 -0.21
CA MET A 89 5.05 -5.22 -0.72
C MET A 89 5.65 -6.29 -1.65
N ALA A 90 6.96 -6.31 -1.87
CA ALA A 90 7.61 -7.30 -2.71
C ALA A 90 7.37 -8.72 -2.17
N GLY A 91 7.02 -9.63 -3.06
CA GLY A 91 6.68 -11.02 -2.82
C GLY A 91 5.34 -11.23 -2.13
N ARG A 92 4.44 -10.25 -2.15
CA ARG A 92 3.10 -10.39 -1.55
C ARG A 92 2.29 -11.43 -2.32
N GLY A 93 1.65 -12.34 -1.58
CA GLY A 93 0.83 -13.42 -2.15
C GLY A 93 1.58 -14.75 -2.34
N THR A 94 2.92 -14.74 -2.34
CA THR A 94 3.73 -15.96 -2.47
C THR A 94 4.14 -16.50 -1.11
N ASP A 95 4.06 -17.81 -0.93
CA ASP A 95 4.45 -18.50 0.30
C ASP A 95 5.94 -18.82 0.34
N ILE A 96 6.54 -18.67 1.52
CA ILE A 96 7.94 -19.02 1.77
C ILE A 96 7.94 -20.38 2.44
N LYS A 97 8.14 -21.44 1.66
CA LYS A 97 8.26 -22.82 2.17
C LYS A 97 9.61 -22.99 2.88
N LEU A 98 9.60 -23.42 4.14
CA LEU A 98 10.82 -23.73 4.89
C LEU A 98 11.57 -24.90 4.23
N GLY A 99 12.89 -24.80 4.10
CA GLY A 99 13.73 -25.73 3.34
C GLY A 99 13.84 -25.43 1.83
N GLY A 100 13.09 -24.44 1.33
CA GLY A 100 12.95 -24.11 -0.10
C GLY A 100 11.73 -24.77 -0.73
N ASN A 101 11.46 -24.47 -2.01
CA ASN A 101 10.38 -25.11 -2.76
C ASN A 101 10.92 -26.19 -3.72
N TRP A 102 10.85 -27.45 -3.31
CA TRP A 102 11.30 -28.59 -4.11
C TRP A 102 10.53 -28.74 -5.43
N GLU A 103 9.27 -28.30 -5.50
CA GLU A 103 8.47 -28.33 -6.73
C GLU A 103 9.08 -27.44 -7.82
N VAL A 104 9.61 -26.27 -7.43
CA VAL A 104 10.29 -25.34 -8.34
C VAL A 104 11.64 -25.90 -8.77
N GLU A 105 12.36 -26.57 -7.86
CA GLU A 105 13.62 -27.26 -8.18
C GLU A 105 13.41 -28.37 -9.22
N VAL A 106 12.34 -29.16 -9.07
CA VAL A 106 11.98 -30.23 -10.02
C VAL A 106 11.48 -29.67 -11.35
N ALA A 107 10.65 -28.62 -11.32
CA ALA A 107 10.13 -27.98 -12.53
C ALA A 107 11.21 -27.31 -13.39
N ALA A 108 12.37 -27.00 -12.81
CA ALA A 108 13.52 -26.47 -13.53
C ALA A 108 14.36 -27.57 -14.25
N LEU A 109 14.07 -28.86 -14.03
CA LEU A 109 14.72 -29.98 -14.70
C LEU A 109 13.97 -30.37 -15.98
N ASP A 110 14.68 -30.63 -17.06
CA ASP A 110 14.10 -31.14 -18.31
C ASP A 110 13.76 -32.64 -18.17
N ASN A 111 12.46 -32.99 -18.18
CA ASN A 111 11.94 -34.36 -18.04
C ASN A 111 12.54 -35.13 -16.83
N PRO A 112 12.26 -34.71 -15.59
CA PRO A 112 12.83 -35.35 -14.41
C PRO A 112 12.35 -36.80 -14.28
N THR A 113 13.29 -37.71 -14.04
CA THR A 113 12.99 -39.10 -13.70
C THR A 113 12.38 -39.20 -12.30
N GLU A 114 11.60 -40.25 -12.02
CA GLU A 114 11.01 -40.47 -10.69
C GLU A 114 12.07 -40.48 -9.57
N GLN A 115 13.26 -41.05 -9.85
CA GLN A 115 14.39 -41.05 -8.92
C GLN A 115 14.89 -39.64 -8.58
N GLN A 116 14.95 -38.73 -9.55
CA GLN A 116 15.37 -37.34 -9.31
C GLN A 116 14.36 -36.56 -8.46
N ILE A 117 13.07 -36.83 -8.66
CA ILE A 117 11.99 -36.22 -7.86
C ILE A 117 12.08 -36.71 -6.41
N GLU A 118 12.28 -38.02 -6.21
CA GLU A 118 12.41 -38.60 -4.88
C GLU A 118 13.65 -38.07 -4.14
N GLN A 119 14.79 -37.95 -4.84
CA GLN A 119 16.00 -37.35 -4.29
C GLN A 119 15.78 -35.88 -3.89
N ALA A 120 15.19 -35.06 -4.77
CA ALA A 120 14.93 -33.65 -4.47
C ALA A 120 14.02 -33.48 -3.25
N LYS A 121 13.04 -34.37 -3.09
CA LYS A 121 12.15 -34.40 -1.93
C LYS A 121 12.86 -34.83 -0.65
N ALA A 122 13.75 -35.84 -0.72
CA ALA A 122 14.56 -36.27 0.41
C ALA A 122 15.51 -35.15 0.88
N ASP A 123 16.21 -34.49 -0.07
CA ASP A 123 17.09 -33.37 0.22
C ASP A 123 16.31 -32.19 0.82
N TRP A 124 15.12 -31.92 0.31
CA TRP A 124 14.23 -30.90 0.86
C TRP A 124 13.80 -31.24 2.28
N GLN A 125 13.44 -32.49 2.58
CA GLN A 125 13.02 -32.91 3.91
C GLN A 125 14.15 -32.67 4.95
N GLN A 126 15.39 -32.97 4.57
CA GLN A 126 16.56 -32.70 5.42
C GLN A 126 16.75 -31.20 5.68
N ARG A 127 16.69 -30.38 4.61
CA ARG A 127 16.77 -28.91 4.74
C ARG A 127 15.62 -28.35 5.56
N HIS A 128 14.40 -28.84 5.34
CA HIS A 128 13.21 -28.43 6.05
C HIS A 128 13.38 -28.68 7.55
N GLN A 129 13.78 -29.89 7.95
CA GLN A 129 14.03 -30.20 9.36
C GLN A 129 15.12 -29.31 9.96
N GLN A 130 16.23 -29.08 9.24
CA GLN A 130 17.27 -28.15 9.69
C GLN A 130 16.73 -26.74 9.96
N VAL A 131 15.86 -26.22 9.09
CA VAL A 131 15.24 -24.90 9.28
C VAL A 131 14.27 -24.90 10.46
N ILE A 132 13.46 -25.95 10.62
CA ILE A 132 12.56 -26.10 11.77
C ILE A 132 13.34 -26.09 13.09
N ASP A 133 14.42 -26.87 13.17
CA ASP A 133 15.29 -26.98 14.34
C ASP A 133 16.03 -25.65 14.64
N ALA A 134 16.37 -24.89 13.58
CA ALA A 134 16.94 -23.55 13.69
C ALA A 134 15.91 -22.46 14.11
N GLY A 135 14.64 -22.83 14.34
CA GLY A 135 13.59 -21.91 14.79
C GLY A 135 12.71 -21.33 13.69
N GLY A 136 12.78 -21.87 12.47
CA GLY A 136 11.96 -21.49 11.32
C GLY A 136 12.44 -20.21 10.62
N LEU A 137 11.51 -19.51 9.96
CA LEU A 137 11.81 -18.24 9.30
C LEU A 137 11.87 -17.09 10.31
N HIS A 138 12.95 -16.32 10.28
CA HIS A 138 13.10 -15.09 11.06
C HIS A 138 12.77 -13.85 10.21
N ILE A 139 11.90 -13.00 10.73
CA ILE A 139 11.48 -11.75 10.08
C ILE A 139 12.13 -10.57 10.78
N ILE A 140 12.84 -9.75 10.01
CA ILE A 140 13.38 -8.47 10.48
C ILE A 140 12.63 -7.34 9.78
N GLY A 141 12.02 -6.45 10.54
CA GLY A 141 11.61 -5.14 10.02
C GLY A 141 12.71 -4.11 10.28
N SER A 142 13.28 -3.51 9.24
CA SER A 142 14.28 -2.44 9.41
C SER A 142 13.67 -1.11 9.85
N ASP A 143 12.35 -1.01 9.74
CA ASP A 143 11.54 0.16 10.04
C ASP A 143 10.11 -0.30 10.39
N ARG A 144 9.33 0.58 11.00
CA ARG A 144 7.88 0.44 11.11
C ARG A 144 7.20 1.23 10.00
N HIS A 145 6.19 0.64 9.39
CA HIS A 145 5.33 1.37 8.47
C HIS A 145 4.38 2.29 9.25
N GLU A 146 3.84 3.31 8.58
CA GLU A 146 2.75 4.11 9.16
C GLU A 146 1.54 3.25 9.52
N SER A 147 1.24 2.26 8.67
CA SER A 147 0.19 1.30 8.94
C SER A 147 0.70 0.02 9.58
N ARG A 148 0.14 -0.30 10.74
CA ARG A 148 0.42 -1.55 11.45
C ARG A 148 0.00 -2.78 10.65
N ARG A 149 -0.99 -2.63 9.76
CA ARG A 149 -1.45 -3.71 8.89
C ARG A 149 -0.31 -4.24 8.01
N ILE A 150 0.56 -3.36 7.52
CA ILE A 150 1.69 -3.74 6.66
C ILE A 150 2.75 -4.50 7.47
N ASP A 151 3.07 -4.02 8.68
CA ASP A 151 3.99 -4.71 9.58
C ASP A 151 3.48 -6.12 9.94
N ASN A 152 2.19 -6.27 10.20
CA ASN A 152 1.59 -7.57 10.49
C ASN A 152 1.59 -8.49 9.27
N GLN A 153 1.46 -7.95 8.05
CA GLN A 153 1.63 -8.74 6.82
C GLN A 153 3.06 -9.27 6.69
N LEU A 154 4.06 -8.43 6.99
CA LEU A 154 5.47 -8.84 7.01
C LEU A 154 5.71 -9.94 8.03
N ARG A 155 5.24 -9.77 9.29
CA ARG A 155 5.31 -10.80 10.33
C ARG A 155 4.62 -12.10 9.94
N GLY A 156 3.47 -12.00 9.25
CA GLY A 156 2.67 -13.13 8.78
C GLY A 156 3.34 -13.98 7.70
N ARG A 157 4.54 -13.60 7.24
CA ARG A 157 5.36 -14.45 6.38
C ARG A 157 6.04 -15.59 7.14
N ALA A 158 6.25 -15.44 8.45
CA ALA A 158 6.75 -16.51 9.31
C ALA A 158 5.63 -17.20 10.10
N GLY A 159 5.87 -18.46 10.47
CA GLY A 159 4.98 -19.28 11.30
C GLY A 159 3.66 -19.66 10.62
N ARG A 160 3.71 -19.90 9.30
CA ARG A 160 2.56 -20.38 8.52
C ARG A 160 2.30 -21.86 8.82
N GLN A 161 1.05 -22.29 8.76
CA GLN A 161 0.64 -23.68 9.02
C GLN A 161 1.11 -24.28 10.36
N GLY A 162 1.44 -23.43 11.35
CA GLY A 162 1.93 -23.89 12.65
C GLY A 162 3.46 -24.04 12.73
N ASP A 163 4.18 -23.74 11.66
CA ASP A 163 5.65 -23.74 11.64
C ASP A 163 6.22 -22.83 12.74
N PRO A 164 7.43 -23.15 13.26
CA PRO A 164 8.18 -22.22 14.06
C PRO A 164 8.55 -20.98 13.22
N GLY A 165 8.79 -19.89 13.91
CA GLY A 165 9.22 -18.66 13.29
C GLY A 165 9.33 -17.57 14.33
N SER A 166 9.98 -16.47 13.95
CA SER A 166 10.12 -15.32 14.83
C SER A 166 10.07 -14.02 14.06
N SER A 167 9.74 -12.93 14.75
CA SER A 167 9.82 -11.59 14.18
C SER A 167 10.41 -10.60 15.16
N ARG A 168 11.19 -9.65 14.65
CA ARG A 168 11.76 -8.54 15.42
C ARG A 168 11.81 -7.29 14.54
N PHE A 169 11.53 -6.14 15.12
CA PHE A 169 11.66 -4.85 14.43
C PHE A 169 12.77 -4.04 15.06
N PHE A 170 13.53 -3.39 14.19
CA PHE A 170 14.63 -2.50 14.53
C PHE A 170 14.21 -1.11 14.12
N LEU A 171 14.32 -0.15 15.04
CA LEU A 171 13.98 1.24 14.79
C LEU A 171 15.12 2.15 15.23
N SER A 172 15.16 3.34 14.66
CA SER A 172 15.97 4.46 15.10
C SER A 172 15.08 5.64 15.45
N LEU A 173 15.51 6.46 16.43
CA LEU A 173 14.89 7.77 16.67
C LEU A 173 14.95 8.70 15.45
N ASP A 174 15.82 8.41 14.49
CA ASP A 174 15.96 9.13 13.23
C ASP A 174 15.04 8.60 12.10
N ASP A 175 14.28 7.54 12.32
CA ASP A 175 13.34 7.01 11.32
C ASP A 175 12.13 7.94 11.14
N ASN A 176 11.54 7.93 9.94
CA ASN A 176 10.42 8.83 9.59
C ASN A 176 9.26 8.75 10.59
N LEU A 177 8.80 7.54 10.92
CA LEU A 177 7.72 7.35 11.90
C LEU A 177 8.11 7.93 13.27
N MET A 178 9.35 7.70 13.69
CA MET A 178 9.83 8.17 14.98
C MET A 178 9.96 9.70 14.99
N ARG A 179 10.42 10.34 13.91
CA ARG A 179 10.51 11.81 13.82
C ARG A 179 9.18 12.53 14.03
N ILE A 180 8.06 11.91 13.63
CA ILE A 180 6.72 12.49 13.82
C ILE A 180 6.37 12.61 15.33
N PHE A 181 6.89 11.72 16.18
CA PHE A 181 6.48 11.61 17.59
C PHE A 181 7.60 11.81 18.61
N ALA A 182 8.83 11.48 18.25
CA ALA A 182 10.02 11.64 19.07
C ALA A 182 10.50 13.09 18.98
N SER A 183 9.86 13.95 19.79
CA SER A 183 10.32 15.32 20.00
C SER A 183 11.80 15.35 20.42
N GLU A 184 12.50 16.45 20.13
CA GLU A 184 13.90 16.66 20.58
C GLU A 184 14.08 16.39 22.08
N ARG A 185 13.04 16.68 22.88
CA ARG A 185 13.01 16.39 24.32
C ARG A 185 13.15 14.91 24.64
N VAL A 186 12.46 14.04 23.89
CA VAL A 186 12.56 12.58 24.07
C VAL A 186 13.96 12.09 23.73
N ARG A 187 14.52 12.60 22.63
CA ARG A 187 15.90 12.28 22.20
C ARG A 187 16.93 12.70 23.25
N ASN A 188 16.82 13.91 23.78
CA ASN A 188 17.74 14.42 24.80
C ASN A 188 17.61 13.66 26.12
N MET A 189 16.39 13.25 26.49
CA MET A 189 16.14 12.40 27.65
C MET A 189 16.80 11.02 27.50
N MET A 190 16.69 10.39 26.33
CA MET A 190 17.31 9.08 26.07
C MET A 190 18.84 9.15 26.09
N LYS A 191 19.44 10.23 25.54
CA LYS A 191 20.88 10.49 25.66
C LYS A 191 21.31 10.69 27.11
N ALA A 192 20.53 11.45 27.89
CA ALA A 192 20.82 11.73 29.29
C ALA A 192 20.67 10.50 30.21
N LEU A 193 19.78 9.56 29.85
CA LEU A 193 19.62 8.28 30.53
C LEU A 193 20.77 7.29 30.27
N GLY A 194 21.77 7.69 29.48
CA GLY A 194 22.99 6.91 29.31
C GLY A 194 22.88 5.77 28.32
N MET A 195 21.99 5.85 27.31
CA MET A 195 22.11 4.97 26.14
C MET A 195 23.51 5.15 25.53
N GLY A 196 24.37 4.16 25.72
CA GLY A 196 25.68 4.13 25.08
C GLY A 196 25.55 3.94 23.57
N GLU A 197 26.62 4.28 22.83
CA GLU A 197 26.68 3.97 21.40
C GLU A 197 26.49 2.47 21.17
N GLY A 198 25.55 2.10 20.31
CA GLY A 198 25.21 0.71 19.99
C GLY A 198 24.32 -0.03 21.00
N GLU A 199 23.86 0.61 22.07
CA GLU A 199 22.88 0.02 22.99
C GLU A 199 21.45 0.21 22.48
N ALA A 200 20.66 -0.87 22.53
CA ALA A 200 19.26 -0.85 22.15
C ALA A 200 18.36 -0.72 23.38
N ILE A 201 17.31 0.09 23.28
CA ILE A 201 16.20 -0.02 24.23
C ILE A 201 15.28 -1.16 23.78
N GLU A 202 15.21 -2.21 24.59
CA GLU A 202 14.22 -3.28 24.46
C GLU A 202 13.26 -3.24 25.64
N HIS A 203 12.09 -2.62 25.47
CA HIS A 203 11.08 -2.59 26.54
C HIS A 203 9.66 -2.55 26.00
N ARG A 204 8.76 -3.33 26.62
CA ARG A 204 7.33 -3.44 26.22
C ARG A 204 6.64 -2.07 26.14
N MET A 205 7.00 -1.15 27.02
CA MET A 205 6.44 0.22 27.02
C MET A 205 6.77 0.97 25.73
N VAL A 206 7.96 0.78 25.17
CA VAL A 206 8.40 1.45 23.93
C VAL A 206 7.65 0.88 22.74
N SER A 207 7.55 -0.45 22.62
CA SER A 207 6.74 -1.09 21.57
C SER A 207 5.28 -0.64 21.62
N ASN A 208 4.69 -0.52 22.81
CA ASN A 208 3.32 0.00 22.98
C ASN A 208 3.19 1.48 22.59
N ALA A 209 4.22 2.30 22.84
CA ALA A 209 4.23 3.71 22.45
C ALA A 209 4.29 3.86 20.92
N ILE A 210 5.12 3.06 20.25
CA ILE A 210 5.22 2.99 18.79
C ILE A 210 3.86 2.55 18.19
N GLU A 211 3.22 1.54 18.77
CA GLU A 211 1.89 1.09 18.32
C GLU A 211 0.84 2.23 18.42
N LYS A 212 0.85 2.99 19.52
CA LYS A 212 -0.06 4.14 19.68
C LYS A 212 0.22 5.23 18.65
N ALA A 213 1.49 5.49 18.35
CA ALA A 213 1.90 6.41 17.31
C ALA A 213 1.37 5.98 15.93
N GLN A 214 1.53 4.71 15.55
CA GLN A 214 0.98 4.16 14.30
C GLN A 214 -0.53 4.36 14.21
N ARG A 215 -1.29 4.03 15.28
CA ARG A 215 -2.76 4.23 15.30
C ARG A 215 -3.15 5.70 15.09
N LYS A 216 -2.35 6.64 15.59
CA LYS A 216 -2.60 8.07 15.40
C LYS A 216 -2.34 8.51 13.96
N VAL A 217 -1.29 8.00 13.32
CA VAL A 217 -1.04 8.24 11.87
C VAL A 217 -2.13 7.61 11.02
N GLU A 218 -2.54 6.38 11.33
CA GLU A 218 -3.65 5.72 10.64
C GLU A 218 -4.96 6.50 10.77
N GLY A 219 -5.25 7.05 11.97
CA GLY A 219 -6.42 7.91 12.19
C GLY A 219 -6.37 9.19 11.35
N HIS A 220 -5.21 9.86 11.30
CA HIS A 220 -5.03 11.05 10.44
C HIS A 220 -5.23 10.75 8.95
N ASN A 221 -4.67 9.63 8.46
CA ASN A 221 -4.86 9.20 7.07
C ASN A 221 -6.31 8.80 6.78
N PHE A 222 -7.02 8.24 7.77
CA PHE A 222 -8.44 7.94 7.67
C PHE A 222 -9.27 9.21 7.55
N ASP A 223 -9.00 10.24 8.35
CA ASP A 223 -9.72 11.52 8.30
C ASP A 223 -9.54 12.21 6.94
N ILE A 224 -8.31 12.25 6.41
CA ILE A 224 -8.04 12.75 5.05
C ILE A 224 -8.86 11.98 4.02
N ARG A 225 -8.85 10.64 4.10
CA ARG A 225 -9.56 9.81 3.14
C ARG A 225 -11.08 9.97 3.25
N LYS A 226 -11.60 10.19 4.46
CA LYS A 226 -13.02 10.48 4.69
C LYS A 226 -13.43 11.77 3.99
N GLN A 227 -12.65 12.84 4.13
CA GLN A 227 -12.92 14.10 3.43
C GLN A 227 -12.92 13.92 1.91
N LEU A 228 -11.92 13.21 1.36
CA LEU A 228 -11.90 12.91 -0.08
C LEU A 228 -13.13 12.12 -0.54
N LEU A 229 -13.57 11.15 0.27
CA LEU A 229 -14.78 10.37 -0.02
C LEU A 229 -16.04 11.25 -0.01
N GLU A 230 -16.14 12.20 0.91
CA GLU A 230 -17.27 13.15 0.96
C GLU A 230 -17.35 14.00 -0.34
N TYR A 231 -16.21 14.43 -0.91
CA TYR A 231 -16.19 15.09 -2.21
C TYR A 231 -16.59 14.15 -3.35
N ASP A 232 -16.09 12.92 -3.33
CA ASP A 232 -16.43 11.88 -4.32
C ASP A 232 -17.92 11.52 -4.26
N ASP A 233 -18.53 11.51 -3.08
CA ASP A 233 -19.95 11.20 -2.88
C ASP A 233 -20.85 12.22 -3.58
N VAL A 234 -20.53 13.52 -3.49
CA VAL A 234 -21.25 14.57 -4.23
C VAL A 234 -21.15 14.35 -5.74
N ALA A 235 -19.94 14.07 -6.25
CA ALA A 235 -19.74 13.80 -7.67
C ALA A 235 -20.45 12.50 -8.12
N ASN A 236 -20.48 11.49 -7.26
CA ASN A 236 -21.13 10.22 -7.51
C ASN A 236 -22.65 10.36 -7.55
N ASP A 237 -23.25 11.16 -6.66
CA ASP A 237 -24.69 11.39 -6.65
C ASP A 237 -25.15 12.17 -7.89
N GLN A 238 -24.39 13.19 -8.32
CA GLN A 238 -24.62 13.84 -9.62
C GLN A 238 -24.51 12.84 -10.78
N ARG A 239 -23.49 11.98 -10.77
CA ARG A 239 -23.30 10.95 -11.79
C ARG A 239 -24.49 9.98 -11.84
N LYS A 240 -25.02 9.55 -10.70
CA LYS A 240 -26.18 8.65 -10.64
C LYS A 240 -27.40 9.28 -11.30
N VAL A 241 -27.71 10.55 -11.00
CA VAL A 241 -28.85 11.25 -11.61
C VAL A 241 -28.70 11.33 -13.13
N VAL A 242 -27.53 11.75 -13.61
CA VAL A 242 -27.27 11.85 -15.05
C VAL A 242 -27.30 10.48 -15.73
N TYR A 243 -26.74 9.44 -15.09
CA TYR A 243 -26.73 8.09 -15.66
C TYR A 243 -28.11 7.46 -15.65
N GLN A 244 -28.93 7.74 -14.63
CA GLN A 244 -30.31 7.32 -14.59
C GLN A 244 -31.09 7.96 -15.74
N GLN A 245 -31.03 9.29 -15.89
CA GLN A 245 -31.69 9.99 -17.01
C GLN A 245 -31.20 9.48 -18.37
N ARG A 246 -29.89 9.26 -18.52
CA ARG A 246 -29.32 8.70 -19.74
C ARG A 246 -29.88 7.31 -20.03
N ASN A 247 -29.94 6.42 -19.04
CA ASN A 247 -30.44 5.07 -19.23
C ASN A 247 -31.94 5.08 -19.56
N GLU A 248 -32.74 5.90 -18.87
CA GLU A 248 -34.17 6.08 -19.16
C GLU A 248 -34.38 6.54 -20.62
N LEU A 249 -33.58 7.49 -21.11
CA LEU A 249 -33.64 7.94 -22.51
C LEU A 249 -33.17 6.88 -23.52
N MET A 250 -32.16 6.09 -23.17
CA MET A 250 -31.60 5.06 -24.06
C MET A 250 -32.49 3.81 -24.11
N GLU A 251 -33.26 3.53 -23.07
CA GLU A 251 -34.18 2.40 -22.97
C GLU A 251 -35.57 2.72 -23.54
N SER A 252 -35.93 4.01 -23.67
CA SER A 252 -37.21 4.41 -24.24
C SER A 252 -37.22 4.31 -25.76
N ASP A 253 -38.29 3.74 -26.31
CA ASP A 253 -38.53 3.70 -27.76
C ASP A 253 -39.01 5.06 -28.31
N ASP A 254 -39.61 5.91 -27.47
CA ASP A 254 -40.08 7.25 -27.81
C ASP A 254 -39.72 8.26 -26.72
N VAL A 255 -39.23 9.43 -27.12
CA VAL A 255 -38.82 10.52 -26.23
C VAL A 255 -39.58 11.82 -26.53
N SER A 256 -40.61 11.78 -27.38
CA SER A 256 -41.35 12.95 -27.86
C SER A 256 -41.92 13.78 -26.71
N ASP A 257 -42.58 13.16 -25.73
CA ASP A 257 -43.14 13.85 -24.56
C ASP A 257 -42.06 14.58 -23.74
N ILE A 258 -40.89 13.97 -23.58
CA ILE A 258 -39.75 14.55 -22.87
C ILE A 258 -39.23 15.77 -23.63
N VAL A 259 -39.09 15.65 -24.95
CA VAL A 259 -38.62 16.74 -25.82
C VAL A 259 -39.64 17.89 -25.86
N GLU A 260 -40.93 17.61 -25.94
CA GLU A 260 -41.99 18.62 -25.92
C GLU A 260 -42.01 19.40 -24.60
N SER A 261 -41.91 18.69 -23.47
CA SER A 261 -41.82 19.30 -22.14
C SER A 261 -40.59 20.20 -21.99
N ILE A 262 -39.41 19.71 -22.40
CA ILE A 262 -38.17 20.50 -22.36
C ILE A 262 -38.26 21.72 -23.29
N ARG A 263 -38.82 21.55 -24.49
CA ARG A 263 -38.97 22.63 -25.48
C ARG A 263 -39.86 23.75 -24.96
N ALA A 264 -41.02 23.43 -24.40
CA ALA A 264 -41.93 24.43 -23.82
C ALA A 264 -41.21 25.24 -22.73
N LYS A 265 -40.53 24.56 -21.80
CA LYS A 265 -39.76 25.20 -20.74
C LYS A 265 -38.64 26.12 -21.26
N VAL A 266 -37.85 25.64 -22.23
CA VAL A 266 -36.74 26.43 -22.79
C VAL A 266 -37.27 27.67 -23.52
N VAL A 267 -38.35 27.54 -24.28
CA VAL A 267 -38.98 28.68 -24.95
C VAL A 267 -39.50 29.69 -23.94
N ASP A 268 -40.22 29.25 -22.91
CA ASP A 268 -40.70 30.12 -21.83
C ASP A 268 -39.54 30.83 -21.11
N ASP A 269 -38.47 30.10 -20.76
CA ASP A 269 -37.29 30.66 -20.09
C ASP A 269 -36.57 31.71 -20.97
N VAL A 270 -36.55 31.51 -22.30
CA VAL A 270 -36.00 32.49 -23.24
C VAL A 270 -36.92 33.71 -23.34
N ILE A 271 -38.23 33.53 -23.49
CA ILE A 271 -39.19 34.65 -23.55
C ILE A 271 -39.09 35.48 -22.27
N ASN A 272 -39.06 34.84 -21.10
CA ASN A 272 -39.01 35.49 -19.79
C ASN A 272 -37.77 36.36 -19.57
N GLN A 273 -36.68 36.14 -20.32
CA GLN A 273 -35.49 37.00 -20.27
C GLN A 273 -35.70 38.37 -20.92
N PHE A 274 -36.59 38.45 -21.92
CA PHE A 274 -36.84 39.66 -22.70
C PHE A 274 -38.21 40.28 -22.41
N ILE A 275 -39.18 39.45 -22.00
CA ILE A 275 -40.55 39.81 -21.63
C ILE A 275 -40.80 39.22 -20.25
N GLN A 276 -40.57 40.02 -19.20
CA GLN A 276 -40.76 39.53 -17.84
C GLN A 276 -42.25 39.23 -17.58
N PRO A 277 -42.58 38.16 -16.84
CA PRO A 277 -43.96 37.87 -16.46
C PRO A 277 -44.61 39.07 -15.78
N GLN A 278 -45.82 39.44 -16.22
CA GLN A 278 -46.61 40.55 -15.67
C GLN A 278 -45.97 41.95 -15.84
N SER A 279 -45.01 42.10 -16.76
CA SER A 279 -44.42 43.40 -17.10
C SER A 279 -45.28 44.20 -18.08
N LEU A 280 -45.07 45.51 -18.11
CA LEU A 280 -45.69 46.41 -19.08
C LEU A 280 -44.98 46.31 -20.43
N GLU A 281 -45.69 46.55 -21.53
CA GLU A 281 -45.15 46.48 -22.91
C GLU A 281 -43.92 47.37 -23.12
N GLU A 282 -43.84 48.51 -22.43
CA GLU A 282 -42.69 49.43 -22.49
C GLU A 282 -41.39 48.81 -21.95
N GLN A 283 -41.49 47.72 -21.20
CA GLN A 283 -40.36 47.00 -20.60
C GLN A 283 -39.91 45.81 -21.44
N TRP A 284 -40.59 45.53 -22.57
CA TRP A 284 -40.30 44.38 -23.42
C TRP A 284 -39.14 44.68 -24.37
N ASP A 285 -38.15 43.79 -24.42
CA ASP A 285 -37.09 43.83 -25.42
C ASP A 285 -37.40 42.87 -26.59
N ILE A 286 -38.35 43.28 -27.43
CA ILE A 286 -38.79 42.46 -28.57
C ILE A 286 -37.66 42.30 -29.60
N ALA A 287 -36.86 43.34 -29.83
CA ALA A 287 -35.72 43.26 -30.75
C ALA A 287 -34.67 42.23 -30.30
N GLY A 288 -34.36 42.20 -28.99
CA GLY A 288 -33.50 41.20 -28.38
C GLY A 288 -34.07 39.79 -28.49
N LEU A 289 -35.37 39.62 -28.24
CA LEU A 289 -36.05 38.33 -28.36
C LEU A 289 -35.99 37.78 -29.79
N GLU A 290 -36.36 38.58 -30.79
CA GLU A 290 -36.30 38.17 -32.20
C GLU A 290 -34.87 37.79 -32.64
N ALA A 291 -33.88 38.57 -32.21
CA ALA A 291 -32.49 38.27 -32.49
C ALA A 291 -32.06 36.94 -31.85
N LYS A 292 -32.45 36.68 -30.59
CA LYS A 292 -32.13 35.43 -29.88
C LYS A 292 -32.83 34.23 -30.51
N LEU A 293 -34.10 34.36 -30.91
CA LEU A 293 -34.87 33.34 -31.61
C LEU A 293 -34.21 32.94 -32.94
N ARG A 294 -33.76 33.93 -33.71
CA ARG A 294 -33.04 33.70 -34.96
C ARG A 294 -31.70 33.00 -34.74
N THR A 295 -30.92 33.42 -33.74
CA THR A 295 -29.56 32.89 -33.52
C THR A 295 -29.56 31.50 -32.89
N GLU A 296 -30.38 31.23 -31.87
CA GLU A 296 -30.35 29.96 -31.13
C GLU A 296 -31.31 28.91 -31.68
N PHE A 297 -32.43 29.33 -32.27
CA PHE A 297 -33.49 28.41 -32.74
C PHE A 297 -33.66 28.41 -34.26
N ALA A 298 -32.89 29.22 -34.99
CA ALA A 298 -33.03 29.41 -36.44
C ALA A 298 -34.47 29.76 -36.88
N GLN A 299 -35.21 30.46 -36.02
CA GLN A 299 -36.58 30.90 -36.29
C GLN A 299 -36.61 32.41 -36.51
N GLU A 300 -37.07 32.84 -37.68
CA GLU A 300 -37.38 34.23 -37.94
C GLU A 300 -38.86 34.48 -37.62
N MET A 301 -39.10 35.21 -36.53
CA MET A 301 -40.44 35.58 -36.09
C MET A 301 -40.52 37.10 -36.04
N PRO A 302 -41.31 37.76 -36.90
CA PRO A 302 -41.48 39.22 -36.89
C PRO A 302 -42.51 39.62 -35.81
N ILE A 303 -42.15 39.41 -34.55
CA ILE A 303 -42.96 39.70 -33.36
C ILE A 303 -43.25 41.20 -33.25
N GLN A 304 -42.32 42.08 -33.62
CA GLN A 304 -42.52 43.54 -33.66
C GLN A 304 -43.62 43.97 -34.63
N GLN A 305 -43.95 43.13 -35.61
CA GLN A 305 -44.95 43.40 -36.64
C GLN A 305 -46.28 42.72 -36.34
N LEU A 306 -46.39 41.99 -35.22
CA LEU A 306 -47.65 41.46 -34.76
C LEU A 306 -48.55 42.61 -34.26
N PRO A 307 -49.83 42.63 -34.66
CA PRO A 307 -50.76 43.71 -34.32
C PRO A 307 -51.16 43.73 -32.84
#